data_AF-W3V670-F1
#
_entry.id   AF-W3V670-F1
#
_cell.length_a   1.000
_cell.length_b   1.000
_cell.length_c   1.000
_cell.angle_alpha   90.00
_cell.angle_beta   90.00
_cell.angle_gamma   90.00
#
_symmetry.space_group_name_H-M   'P 1'
#
loop_
_entity.id
_entity.type
_entity.pdbx_description
1 polymer ?
#
loop_
_entity_poly.entity_id
_entity_poly.type
_entity_poly.pdbx_seq_one_letter_code
_entity_poly.pdbx_strand_id
1 'polypeptide(L)'
;MKELLQNQPHYRQFPAKGYQVIKNIICEKRKLPFMSSLYALINILFVIAVCMGIILSVAIVLFIIDNVSVPTTDYLLLAQVVSIALFSVMLLSVIIYRIVKRPEWEQRRYYQQAGLSFLPEEKRQVLRLNIVSDYWLGFWSETLEHYPLQSRVAHDNYRYCLLPLSPTQEHQSQLYSDWGIIDEEGYMKMLTGLWDGMHSKHFAVDAALSDGKMFKVLAKLVEVTPASIRKCSQTANGRPPALVWGFDLWLAIVLSRNCFCAGYISEDVAWKNMLKTADYIYEIFGRFDEFYTNFRLGNAYWSNDFDKSKERLDQFNYYKLYCDWPIASLPWPEPKGIIMERQMMTGFSALVEDVLRSRMEEQQRYEIDIAEPSASRILH
;
A
#
# COMPACT_ATOMS: atom_id res chain seq x y z
N MET A 1 -18.82 8.98 8.90
CA MET A 1 -18.53 8.88 7.44
C MET A 1 -17.56 9.93 6.90
N LYS A 2 -17.44 11.16 7.44
CA LYS A 2 -16.36 12.09 7.02
C LYS A 2 -14.95 11.51 7.27
N GLU A 3 -14.82 10.64 8.28
CA GLU A 3 -13.57 10.02 8.75
C GLU A 3 -13.04 8.89 7.85
N LEU A 4 -13.79 8.44 6.84
CA LEU A 4 -13.41 7.29 6.01
C LEU A 4 -12.83 7.67 4.64
N LEU A 5 -12.79 8.95 4.28
CA LEU A 5 -12.25 9.33 2.97
C LEU A 5 -10.76 8.99 2.90
N GLN A 6 -10.39 8.22 1.89
CA GLN A 6 -9.02 7.83 1.64
C GLN A 6 -8.43 8.63 0.47
N ASN A 7 -7.17 8.38 0.17
CA ASN A 7 -6.55 8.84 -1.05
C ASN A 7 -7.28 8.30 -2.29
N GLN A 8 -7.13 8.99 -3.42
CA GLN A 8 -7.57 8.46 -4.70
C GLN A 8 -6.58 7.35 -5.10
N PRO A 9 -7.03 6.18 -5.61
CA PRO A 9 -6.12 5.11 -6.03
C PRO A 9 -5.01 5.63 -6.95
N HIS A 10 -3.76 5.23 -6.66
CA HIS A 10 -2.51 5.66 -7.30
C HIS A 10 -2.06 7.10 -7.01
N TYR A 11 -2.77 7.82 -6.13
CA TYR A 11 -2.34 9.13 -5.63
C TYR A 11 -1.99 9.01 -4.16
N ARG A 12 -0.91 9.68 -3.74
CA ARG A 12 -0.43 9.65 -2.34
C ARG A 12 -1.15 10.64 -1.44
N GLN A 13 -1.93 11.55 -2.00
CA GLN A 13 -2.54 12.62 -1.23
C GLN A 13 -3.75 12.12 -0.45
N PHE A 14 -3.75 12.39 0.86
CA PHE A 14 -4.76 11.92 1.79
C PHE A 14 -5.41 13.10 2.58
N PRO A 15 -6.74 13.18 2.69
CA PRO A 15 -7.72 12.46 1.87
C PRO A 15 -7.75 13.00 0.43
N ALA A 16 -8.41 12.26 -0.47
CA ALA A 16 -8.62 12.72 -1.84
C ALA A 16 -9.36 14.07 -1.89
N LYS A 17 -8.76 15.07 -2.53
CA LYS A 17 -9.46 16.34 -2.83
C LYS A 17 -9.94 16.29 -4.27
N GLY A 18 -11.25 16.35 -4.47
CA GLY A 18 -11.79 16.07 -5.80
C GLY A 18 -11.39 17.06 -6.89
N TYR A 19 -11.05 18.32 -6.56
CA TYR A 19 -10.51 19.26 -7.57
C TYR A 19 -9.16 18.80 -8.13
N GLN A 20 -8.33 18.12 -7.34
CA GLN A 20 -7.04 17.59 -7.80
C GLN A 20 -7.22 16.33 -8.62
N VAL A 21 -8.17 15.46 -8.24
CA VAL A 21 -8.53 14.30 -9.06
C VAL A 21 -8.96 14.76 -10.46
N ILE A 22 -9.85 15.76 -10.53
CA ILE A 22 -10.28 16.33 -11.81
C ILE A 22 -9.12 16.98 -12.56
N LYS A 23 -8.28 17.78 -11.89
CA LYS A 23 -7.08 18.38 -12.49
C LYS A 23 -6.17 17.31 -13.11
N ASN A 24 -5.89 16.22 -12.40
CA ASN A 24 -5.00 15.16 -12.86
C ASN A 24 -5.59 14.43 -14.07
N ILE A 25 -6.89 14.12 -14.05
CA ILE A 25 -7.60 13.55 -15.20
C ILE A 25 -7.47 14.42 -16.46
N ILE A 26 -7.57 15.74 -16.30
CA ILE A 26 -7.40 16.71 -17.40
C ILE A 26 -5.97 16.71 -17.91
N CYS A 27 -4.99 16.81 -17.01
CA CYS A 27 -3.57 16.81 -17.36
C CYS A 27 -3.13 15.50 -18.04
N GLU A 28 -3.64 14.36 -17.57
CA GLU A 28 -3.38 13.02 -18.11
C GLU A 28 -4.17 12.73 -19.41
N LYS A 29 -5.02 13.66 -19.87
CA LYS A 29 -5.89 13.51 -21.06
C LYS A 29 -6.71 12.22 -21.05
N ARG A 30 -7.13 11.74 -19.87
CA ARG A 30 -7.95 10.53 -19.75
C ARG A 30 -9.28 10.76 -20.45
N LYS A 31 -9.58 9.91 -21.45
CA LYS A 31 -10.85 9.96 -22.16
C LYS A 31 -11.96 9.41 -21.27
N LEU A 32 -12.68 10.30 -20.60
CA LEU A 32 -13.91 9.96 -19.90
C LEU A 32 -15.10 10.35 -20.79
N PRO A 33 -15.94 9.41 -21.24
CA PRO A 33 -17.02 9.69 -22.19
C PRO A 33 -18.05 10.70 -21.66
N PHE A 34 -18.22 10.80 -20.33
CA PHE A 34 -19.10 11.79 -19.73
C PHE A 34 -18.49 13.20 -19.70
N MET A 35 -17.16 13.34 -19.71
CA MET A 35 -16.49 14.63 -19.57
C MET A 35 -16.65 15.48 -20.83
N SER A 36 -16.66 14.89 -22.04
CA SER A 36 -16.83 15.65 -23.30
C SER A 36 -18.17 16.39 -23.36
N SER A 37 -19.25 15.70 -23.02
CA SER A 37 -20.60 16.30 -22.96
C SER A 37 -20.69 17.38 -21.88
N LEU A 38 -20.02 17.16 -20.76
CA LEU A 38 -19.99 18.07 -19.64
C LEU A 38 -19.18 19.34 -19.93
N TYR A 39 -18.06 19.21 -20.64
CA TYR A 39 -17.27 20.34 -21.13
C TYR A 39 -18.06 21.21 -22.10
N ALA A 40 -18.80 20.59 -23.03
CA ALA A 40 -19.66 21.34 -23.94
C ALA A 40 -20.71 22.15 -23.19
N LEU A 41 -21.39 21.54 -22.20
CA LEU A 41 -22.38 22.23 -21.37
C LEU A 41 -21.76 23.38 -20.55
N ILE A 42 -20.62 23.14 -19.91
CA ILE A 42 -19.88 24.18 -19.16
C ILE A 42 -19.50 25.34 -20.07
N ASN A 43 -18.99 25.06 -21.27
CA ASN A 43 -18.61 26.09 -22.24
C ASN A 43 -19.82 26.90 -22.71
N ILE A 44 -20.96 26.26 -23.00
CA ILE A 44 -22.19 26.96 -23.39
C ILE A 44 -22.65 27.89 -22.27
N LEU A 45 -22.73 27.40 -21.02
CA LEU A 45 -23.15 28.22 -19.88
C LEU A 45 -22.17 29.37 -19.61
N PHE A 46 -20.88 29.14 -19.79
CA PHE A 46 -19.86 30.17 -19.65
C PHE A 46 -20.02 31.26 -20.73
N VAL A 47 -20.20 30.88 -22.00
CA VAL A 47 -20.43 31.84 -23.09
C VAL A 47 -21.70 32.65 -22.85
N ILE A 48 -22.80 32.02 -22.42
CA ILE A 48 -24.04 32.72 -22.07
C ILE A 48 -23.77 33.74 -20.95
N ALA A 49 -23.11 33.34 -19.87
CA ALA A 49 -22.80 34.24 -18.75
C ALA A 49 -21.93 35.43 -19.19
N VAL A 50 -20.92 35.21 -20.04
CA VAL A 50 -20.05 36.26 -20.57
C VAL A 50 -20.82 37.20 -21.50
N CYS A 51 -21.58 36.69 -22.45
CA CYS A 51 -22.39 37.50 -23.36
C CYS A 51 -23.40 38.37 -22.60
N MET A 52 -24.09 37.79 -21.62
CA MET A 52 -25.05 38.54 -20.80
C MET A 52 -24.36 39.60 -19.92
N GLY A 53 -23.16 39.31 -19.40
CA GLY A 53 -22.34 40.30 -18.69
C GLY A 53 -21.87 41.46 -19.56
N ILE A 54 -21.54 41.20 -20.83
CA ILE A 54 -21.21 42.25 -21.81
C ILE A 54 -22.43 43.12 -22.10
N ILE A 55 -23.59 42.51 -22.38
CA ILE A 55 -24.85 43.24 -22.61
C ILE A 55 -25.18 44.14 -21.42
N LEU A 56 -25.05 43.61 -20.20
CA LEU A 56 -25.28 44.36 -18.97
C LEU A 56 -24.31 45.55 -18.83
N SER A 57 -23.03 45.34 -19.14
CA SER A 57 -22.01 46.39 -19.05
C SER A 57 -22.27 47.52 -20.05
N VAL A 58 -22.64 47.19 -21.29
CA VAL A 58 -23.00 48.17 -22.32
C VAL A 58 -24.26 48.94 -21.91
N ALA A 59 -25.29 48.25 -21.39
CA ALA A 59 -26.51 48.90 -20.92
C ALA A 59 -26.24 49.89 -19.79
N ILE A 60 -25.37 49.55 -18.83
CA ILE A 60 -24.97 50.45 -17.74
C ILE A 60 -24.24 51.68 -18.27
N VAL A 61 -23.29 51.50 -19.20
CA VAL A 61 -22.53 52.62 -19.79
C VAL A 61 -23.45 53.57 -20.56
N LEU A 62 -24.36 53.04 -21.37
CA LEU A 62 -25.36 53.85 -22.08
C LEU A 62 -26.27 54.60 -21.08
N PHE A 63 -26.71 53.95 -20.01
CA PHE A 63 -27.52 54.59 -18.97
C PHE A 63 -26.79 55.75 -18.26
N ILE A 64 -25.49 55.60 -18.00
CA ILE A 64 -24.66 56.64 -17.35
C ILE A 64 -24.42 57.83 -18.29
N ILE A 65 -24.19 57.57 -19.59
CA ILE A 65 -23.85 58.61 -20.56
C ILE A 65 -25.08 59.44 -20.95
N ASP A 66 -26.26 58.83 -21.04
CA ASP A 66 -27.36 59.42 -21.83
C ASP A 66 -28.36 60.24 -20.99
N ASN A 67 -28.26 60.30 -19.65
CA ASN A 67 -29.20 61.05 -18.79
C ASN A 67 -30.69 60.77 -19.12
N VAL A 68 -30.99 59.55 -19.57
CA VAL A 68 -32.31 59.18 -20.10
C VAL A 68 -33.24 58.75 -18.96
N SER A 69 -34.48 59.27 -18.98
CA SER A 69 -35.59 58.72 -18.19
C SER A 69 -36.07 57.43 -18.84
N VAL A 70 -35.82 56.31 -18.18
CA VAL A 70 -35.99 54.97 -18.78
C VAL A 70 -37.43 54.49 -18.66
N PRO A 71 -38.09 54.08 -19.77
CA PRO A 71 -39.40 53.44 -19.75
C PRO A 71 -39.40 52.16 -18.89
N THR A 72 -40.52 51.84 -18.23
CA THR A 72 -40.66 50.64 -17.38
C THR A 72 -40.34 49.32 -18.09
N THR A 73 -40.46 49.27 -19.42
CA THR A 73 -40.13 48.11 -20.26
C THR A 73 -38.63 47.79 -20.31
N ASP A 74 -37.78 48.81 -20.21
CA ASP A 74 -36.32 48.64 -20.29
C ASP A 74 -35.75 48.16 -18.95
N TYR A 75 -36.37 48.56 -17.84
CA TYR A 75 -36.11 47.98 -16.52
C TYR A 75 -36.47 46.49 -16.46
N LEU A 76 -37.57 46.08 -17.09
CA LEU A 76 -37.96 44.68 -17.18
C LEU A 76 -36.94 43.86 -17.97
N LEU A 77 -36.46 44.39 -19.10
CA LEU A 77 -35.44 43.75 -19.93
C LEU A 77 -34.10 43.64 -19.19
N LEU A 78 -33.66 44.70 -18.51
CA LEU A 78 -32.47 44.68 -17.67
C LEU A 78 -32.57 43.62 -16.55
N ALA A 79 -33.71 43.55 -15.87
CA ALA A 79 -33.96 42.56 -14.83
C ALA A 79 -33.92 41.12 -15.38
N GLN A 80 -34.45 40.88 -16.58
CA GLN A 80 -34.37 39.58 -17.26
C GLN A 80 -32.92 39.20 -17.60
N VAL A 81 -32.14 40.15 -18.14
CA VAL A 81 -30.73 39.91 -18.48
C VAL A 81 -29.92 39.55 -17.23
N VAL A 82 -30.08 40.32 -16.15
CA VAL A 82 -29.43 40.06 -14.87
C VAL A 82 -29.87 38.69 -14.31
N SER A 83 -31.17 38.39 -14.37
CA SER A 83 -31.72 37.12 -13.86
C SER A 83 -31.15 35.91 -14.60
N ILE A 84 -31.04 35.96 -15.93
CA ILE A 84 -30.45 34.89 -16.74
C ILE A 84 -28.97 34.75 -16.43
N ALA A 85 -28.21 35.86 -16.35
CA ALA A 85 -26.78 35.82 -16.01
C ALA A 85 -26.55 35.17 -14.64
N LEU A 86 -27.28 35.60 -13.61
CA LEU A 86 -27.21 35.02 -12.27
C LEU A 86 -27.59 33.54 -12.26
N PHE A 87 -28.65 33.16 -12.99
CA PHE A 87 -29.06 31.77 -13.11
C PHE A 87 -27.98 30.91 -13.79
N SER A 88 -27.35 31.40 -14.87
CA SER A 88 -26.24 30.71 -15.55
C SER A 88 -25.04 30.52 -14.62
N VAL A 89 -24.65 31.56 -13.86
CA VAL A 89 -23.55 31.48 -12.90
C VAL A 89 -23.88 30.52 -11.76
N MET A 90 -25.10 30.54 -11.24
CA MET A 90 -25.56 29.61 -10.21
C MET A 90 -25.52 28.17 -10.72
N LEU A 91 -26.06 27.91 -11.92
CA LEU A 91 -26.07 26.58 -12.52
C LEU A 91 -24.65 26.07 -12.79
N LEU A 92 -23.77 26.93 -13.31
CA LEU A 92 -22.36 26.61 -13.51
C LEU A 92 -21.68 26.24 -12.18
N SER A 93 -21.92 27.03 -11.14
CA SER A 93 -21.38 26.80 -9.79
C SER A 93 -21.85 25.46 -9.22
N VAL A 94 -23.13 25.11 -9.39
CA VAL A 94 -23.69 23.82 -8.96
C VAL A 94 -23.07 22.65 -9.76
N ILE A 95 -22.91 22.78 -11.07
CA ILE A 95 -22.29 21.75 -11.92
C ILE A 95 -20.85 21.52 -11.50
N ILE A 96 -20.04 22.58 -11.39
CA ILE A 96 -18.64 22.51 -10.96
C ILE A 96 -18.55 21.88 -9.56
N TYR A 97 -19.38 22.32 -8.62
CA TYR A 97 -19.42 21.74 -7.28
C TYR A 97 -19.71 20.24 -7.31
N ARG A 98 -20.70 19.80 -8.10
CA ARG A 98 -21.02 18.37 -8.26
C ARG A 98 -19.86 17.57 -8.85
N ILE A 99 -19.17 18.11 -9.85
CA ILE A 99 -18.00 17.46 -10.46
C ILE A 99 -16.86 17.32 -9.46
N VAL A 100 -16.53 18.42 -8.78
CA VAL A 100 -15.45 18.45 -7.79
C VAL A 100 -15.76 17.57 -6.59
N LYS A 101 -17.03 17.42 -6.20
CA LYS A 101 -17.42 16.54 -5.09
C LYS A 101 -17.68 15.08 -5.47
N ARG A 102 -17.74 14.77 -6.78
CA ARG A 102 -18.03 13.42 -7.25
C ARG A 102 -17.05 12.36 -6.75
N PRO A 103 -15.71 12.56 -6.70
CA PRO A 103 -14.79 11.56 -6.14
C PRO A 103 -15.13 11.20 -4.68
N GLU A 104 -15.42 12.20 -3.84
CA GLU A 104 -15.81 11.98 -2.44
C GLU A 104 -17.15 11.21 -2.34
N TRP A 105 -18.09 11.51 -3.22
CA TRP A 105 -19.39 10.82 -3.26
C TRP A 105 -19.27 9.37 -3.72
N GLU A 106 -18.46 9.11 -4.74
CA GLU A 106 -18.22 7.76 -5.25
C GLU A 106 -17.52 6.90 -4.18
N GLN A 107 -16.52 7.43 -3.47
CA GLN A 107 -15.91 6.70 -2.34
C GLN A 107 -16.92 6.40 -1.23
N ARG A 108 -17.74 7.39 -0.82
CA ARG A 108 -18.76 7.16 0.22
C ARG A 108 -19.81 6.15 -0.19
N ARG A 109 -20.26 6.20 -1.45
CA ARG A 109 -21.19 5.21 -1.99
C ARG A 109 -20.55 3.83 -1.99
N TYR A 110 -19.30 3.72 -2.46
CA TYR A 110 -18.55 2.47 -2.40
C TYR A 110 -18.53 1.92 -0.98
N TYR A 111 -18.14 2.71 0.04
CA TYR A 111 -18.15 2.23 1.43
C TYR A 111 -19.51 1.73 1.90
N GLN A 112 -20.59 2.44 1.56
CA GLN A 112 -21.94 2.03 1.92
C GLN A 112 -22.35 0.70 1.27
N GLN A 113 -22.09 0.53 -0.03
CA GLN A 113 -22.46 -0.68 -0.78
C GLN A 113 -21.55 -1.87 -0.44
N ALA A 114 -20.26 -1.60 -0.19
CA ALA A 114 -19.26 -2.58 0.19
C ALA A 114 -19.35 -3.04 1.66
N GLY A 115 -20.25 -2.45 2.46
CA GLY A 115 -20.39 -2.75 3.88
C GLY A 115 -19.20 -2.29 4.74
N LEU A 116 -18.46 -1.29 4.27
CA LEU A 116 -17.21 -0.85 4.92
C LEU A 116 -17.50 0.18 6.01
N SER A 117 -16.84 0.00 7.14
CA SER A 117 -16.91 0.88 8.30
C SER A 117 -15.50 1.24 8.77
N PHE A 118 -15.41 2.19 9.71
CA PHE A 118 -14.14 2.56 10.30
C PHE A 118 -13.53 1.38 11.04
N LEU A 119 -12.29 1.03 10.68
CA LEU A 119 -11.63 -0.13 11.26
C LEU A 119 -11.25 0.12 12.72
N PRO A 120 -11.40 -0.88 13.60
CA PRO A 120 -10.81 -0.86 14.93
C PRO A 120 -9.29 -0.61 14.86
N GLU A 121 -8.73 0.02 15.90
CA GLU A 121 -7.31 0.39 15.94
C GLU A 121 -6.39 -0.80 15.67
N GLU A 122 -6.68 -1.97 16.23
CA GLU A 122 -5.88 -3.19 16.03
C GLU A 122 -5.75 -3.55 14.54
N LYS A 123 -6.86 -3.53 13.79
CA LYS A 123 -6.84 -3.79 12.34
C LYS A 123 -6.07 -2.71 11.57
N ARG A 124 -6.14 -1.45 12.02
CA ARG A 124 -5.36 -0.35 11.42
C ARG A 124 -3.86 -0.49 11.72
N GLN A 125 -3.49 -0.91 12.93
CA GLN A 125 -2.09 -1.20 13.28
C GLN A 125 -1.51 -2.31 12.40
N VAL A 126 -2.29 -3.34 12.10
CA VAL A 126 -1.92 -4.41 11.16
C VAL A 126 -1.71 -3.87 9.74
N LEU A 127 -2.64 -3.07 9.21
CA LEU A 127 -2.49 -2.45 7.88
C LEU A 127 -1.25 -1.54 7.80
N ARG A 128 -0.87 -0.89 8.91
CA ARG A 128 0.34 -0.07 9.00
C ARG A 128 1.60 -0.87 8.68
N LEU A 129 1.62 -2.18 8.90
CA LEU A 129 2.79 -3.02 8.61
C LEU A 129 3.12 -3.07 7.10
N ASN A 130 2.17 -2.73 6.22
CA ASN A 130 2.40 -2.60 4.78
C ASN A 130 2.44 -1.14 4.28
N ILE A 131 2.38 -0.16 5.18
CA ILE A 131 2.14 1.25 4.83
C ILE A 131 3.17 1.86 3.88
N VAL A 132 4.43 1.44 3.93
CA VAL A 132 5.47 2.03 3.07
C VAL A 132 5.22 1.70 1.60
N SER A 133 4.84 0.45 1.31
CA SER A 133 4.47 0.04 -0.04
C SER A 133 3.15 0.68 -0.47
N ASP A 134 2.16 0.73 0.43
CA ASP A 134 0.87 1.37 0.13
C ASP A 134 1.04 2.87 -0.16
N TYR A 135 1.87 3.58 0.61
CA TYR A 135 2.19 4.99 0.40
C TYR A 135 2.94 5.19 -0.91
N TRP A 136 3.95 4.37 -1.20
CA TRP A 136 4.71 4.46 -2.44
C TRP A 136 3.82 4.31 -3.68
N LEU A 137 2.93 3.32 -3.67
CA LEU A 137 2.05 2.98 -4.79
C LEU A 137 0.74 3.76 -4.82
N GLY A 138 0.43 4.51 -3.75
CA GLY A 138 -0.84 5.23 -3.61
C GLY A 138 -2.03 4.29 -3.43
N PHE A 139 -1.84 3.19 -2.71
CA PHE A 139 -2.92 2.26 -2.33
C PHE A 139 -3.67 2.72 -1.10
N TRP A 140 -4.84 2.14 -0.88
CA TRP A 140 -5.65 2.36 0.31
C TRP A 140 -5.03 1.68 1.53
N SER A 141 -5.09 2.39 2.66
CA SER A 141 -4.47 2.01 3.94
C SER A 141 -5.47 1.87 5.08
N GLU A 142 -6.72 2.26 4.88
CA GLU A 142 -7.80 2.20 5.90
C GLU A 142 -8.86 1.12 5.57
N THR A 143 -8.57 0.26 4.59
CA THR A 143 -9.42 -0.88 4.18
C THR A 143 -8.58 -2.11 3.91
N LEU A 144 -9.21 -3.29 3.94
CA LEU A 144 -8.52 -4.55 3.63
C LEU A 144 -8.01 -4.57 2.18
N GLU A 145 -8.83 -4.13 1.22
CA GLU A 145 -8.40 -3.98 -0.16
C GLU A 145 -7.37 -2.84 -0.38
N HIS A 146 -6.51 -3.00 -1.39
CA HIS A 146 -5.55 -1.96 -1.81
C HIS A 146 -6.20 -0.83 -2.64
N TYR A 147 -7.36 -1.10 -3.23
CA TYR A 147 -8.20 -0.15 -3.98
C TYR A 147 -9.60 -0.77 -4.17
N PRO A 148 -10.61 0.03 -4.54
CA PRO A 148 -11.98 -0.45 -4.71
C PRO A 148 -12.09 -1.72 -5.56
N LEU A 149 -12.89 -2.68 -5.10
CA LEU A 149 -13.13 -3.96 -5.78
C LEU A 149 -14.49 -3.98 -6.45
N GLN A 150 -14.57 -4.46 -7.69
CA GLN A 150 -15.86 -4.67 -8.37
C GLN A 150 -16.74 -5.68 -7.63
N SER A 151 -16.14 -6.74 -7.07
CA SER A 151 -16.84 -7.79 -6.33
C SER A 151 -17.62 -7.26 -5.12
N ARG A 152 -17.11 -6.24 -4.43
CA ARG A 152 -17.77 -5.65 -3.25
C ARG A 152 -19.05 -4.87 -3.58
N VAL A 153 -19.19 -4.41 -4.83
CA VAL A 153 -20.33 -3.58 -5.26
C VAL A 153 -21.03 -4.15 -6.49
N ALA A 154 -20.92 -5.46 -6.71
CA ALA A 154 -21.50 -6.13 -7.88
C ALA A 154 -23.04 -6.01 -7.97
N HIS A 155 -23.70 -5.75 -6.84
CA HIS A 155 -25.14 -5.52 -6.75
C HIS A 155 -25.54 -4.05 -6.93
N ASP A 156 -24.58 -3.13 -7.01
CA ASP A 156 -24.83 -1.71 -7.21
C ASP A 156 -24.98 -1.37 -8.70
N ASN A 157 -26.14 -0.83 -9.07
CA ASN A 157 -26.43 -0.37 -10.43
C ASN A 157 -25.77 0.98 -10.78
N TYR A 158 -25.04 1.61 -9.85
CA TYR A 158 -24.36 2.88 -10.10
C TYR A 158 -23.06 2.71 -10.89
N ARG A 159 -22.84 3.61 -11.85
CA ARG A 159 -21.60 3.66 -12.63
C ARG A 159 -20.56 4.56 -11.96
N TYR A 160 -19.56 3.94 -11.35
CA TYR A 160 -18.37 4.62 -10.84
C TYR A 160 -17.52 5.14 -12.00
N CYS A 161 -17.39 6.46 -12.11
CA CYS A 161 -16.72 7.10 -13.25
C CYS A 161 -15.35 7.67 -12.90
N LEU A 162 -15.15 8.07 -11.65
CA LEU A 162 -13.92 8.68 -11.14
C LEU A 162 -13.21 7.77 -10.15
N LEU A 163 -13.92 6.83 -9.54
CA LEU A 163 -13.36 5.80 -8.68
C LEU A 163 -13.17 4.49 -9.48
N PRO A 164 -11.94 4.14 -9.90
CA PRO A 164 -11.72 2.91 -10.65
C PRO A 164 -11.96 1.70 -9.74
N LEU A 165 -12.86 0.81 -10.18
CA LEU A 165 -13.10 -0.47 -9.52
C LEU A 165 -12.27 -1.55 -10.22
N SER A 166 -11.49 -2.29 -9.44
CA SER A 166 -10.67 -3.36 -9.97
C SER A 166 -11.41 -4.68 -10.12
N PRO A 167 -11.21 -5.40 -11.22
CA PRO A 167 -11.80 -6.71 -11.44
C PRO A 167 -11.03 -7.80 -10.68
N THR A 168 -11.76 -8.80 -10.19
CA THR A 168 -11.18 -9.97 -9.49
C THR A 168 -10.14 -10.71 -10.35
N GLN A 169 -10.35 -10.80 -11.67
CA GLN A 169 -9.48 -11.54 -12.58
C GLN A 169 -8.05 -10.97 -12.66
N GLU A 170 -7.87 -9.65 -12.52
CA GLU A 170 -6.54 -9.03 -12.50
C GLU A 170 -5.75 -9.49 -11.26
N HIS A 171 -6.40 -9.50 -10.09
CA HIS A 171 -5.80 -9.99 -8.84
C HIS A 171 -5.45 -11.48 -8.90
N GLN A 172 -6.33 -12.30 -9.48
CA GLN A 172 -6.09 -13.74 -9.68
C GLN A 172 -4.90 -13.98 -10.60
N SER A 173 -4.80 -13.22 -11.70
CA SER A 173 -3.70 -13.33 -12.66
C SER A 173 -2.36 -12.95 -12.02
N GLN A 174 -2.34 -11.88 -11.21
CA GLN A 174 -1.14 -11.47 -10.48
C GLN A 174 -0.71 -12.52 -9.45
N LEU A 175 -1.64 -13.07 -8.67
CA LEU A 175 -1.35 -14.12 -7.68
C LEU A 175 -0.78 -15.38 -8.34
N TYR A 176 -1.33 -15.79 -9.48
CA TYR A 176 -0.81 -16.93 -10.22
C TYR A 176 0.62 -16.65 -10.74
N SER A 177 0.85 -15.47 -11.33
CA SER A 177 2.16 -15.10 -11.89
C SER A 177 3.25 -15.00 -10.82
N ASP A 178 2.94 -14.36 -9.68
CA ASP A 178 3.94 -14.05 -8.66
C ASP A 178 4.16 -15.21 -7.67
N TRP A 179 3.11 -15.99 -7.40
CA TRP A 179 3.09 -16.96 -6.30
C TRP A 179 2.64 -18.36 -6.72
N GLY A 180 2.09 -18.54 -7.92
CA GLY A 180 1.48 -19.79 -8.35
C GLY A 180 0.20 -20.15 -7.58
N ILE A 181 -0.46 -19.17 -6.94
CA ILE A 181 -1.65 -19.40 -6.10
C ILE A 181 -2.92 -19.23 -6.94
N ILE A 182 -3.79 -20.24 -6.91
CA ILE A 182 -5.05 -20.29 -7.67
C ILE A 182 -6.30 -20.45 -6.79
N ASP A 183 -6.15 -20.69 -5.50
CA ASP A 183 -7.24 -20.97 -4.56
C ASP A 183 -6.83 -20.77 -3.08
N GLU A 184 -7.77 -21.05 -2.18
CA GLU A 184 -7.57 -21.00 -0.72
C GLU A 184 -6.52 -21.99 -0.22
N GLU A 185 -6.45 -23.20 -0.79
CA GLU A 185 -5.49 -24.22 -0.38
C GLU A 185 -4.05 -23.78 -0.66
N GLY A 186 -3.80 -23.28 -1.88
CA GLY A 186 -2.51 -22.72 -2.26
C GLY A 186 -2.11 -21.54 -1.37
N TYR A 187 -3.06 -20.67 -1.04
CA TYR A 187 -2.86 -19.59 -0.08
C TYR A 187 -2.45 -20.10 1.31
N MET A 188 -3.22 -21.03 1.89
CA MET A 188 -2.96 -21.55 3.24
C MET A 188 -1.62 -22.29 3.31
N LYS A 189 -1.23 -23.01 2.26
CA LYS A 189 0.09 -23.65 2.15
C LYS A 189 1.22 -22.62 2.14
N MET A 190 1.10 -21.58 1.33
CA MET A 190 2.11 -20.51 1.26
C MET A 190 2.21 -19.76 2.59
N LEU A 191 1.08 -19.39 3.20
CA LEU A 191 1.02 -18.71 4.49
C LEU A 191 1.69 -19.52 5.60
N THR A 192 1.41 -20.82 5.66
CA THR A 192 2.04 -21.73 6.64
C THR A 192 3.55 -21.80 6.42
N GLY A 193 4.00 -21.91 5.16
CA GLY A 193 5.43 -21.87 4.85
C GLY A 193 6.12 -20.57 5.29
N LEU A 194 5.44 -19.43 5.20
CA LEU A 194 5.95 -18.15 5.70
C LEU A 194 6.04 -18.13 7.23
N TRP A 195 5.03 -18.65 7.95
CA TRP A 195 5.10 -18.81 9.42
C TRP A 195 6.15 -19.83 9.86
N ASP A 196 6.48 -20.81 9.02
CA ASP A 196 7.56 -21.76 9.25
C ASP A 196 8.96 -21.23 8.91
N GLY A 197 9.04 -19.97 8.45
CA GLY A 197 10.28 -19.26 8.19
C GLY A 197 10.93 -19.66 6.87
N MET A 198 10.15 -19.58 5.79
CA MET A 198 10.58 -19.82 4.41
C MET A 198 11.94 -19.20 4.10
N HIS A 199 12.20 -17.96 4.53
CA HIS A 199 13.49 -17.29 4.33
C HIS A 199 14.34 -17.30 5.60
N SER A 200 13.70 -17.13 6.76
CA SER A 200 14.38 -17.03 8.06
C SER A 200 15.18 -18.27 8.43
N LYS A 201 14.71 -19.46 8.02
CA LYS A 201 15.42 -20.73 8.21
C LYS A 201 16.76 -20.74 7.48
N HIS A 202 16.78 -20.32 6.21
CA HIS A 202 18.01 -20.27 5.41
C HIS A 202 18.98 -19.23 5.96
N PHE A 203 18.46 -18.04 6.32
CA PHE A 203 19.29 -16.99 6.91
C PHE A 203 19.95 -17.44 8.22
N ALA A 204 19.25 -18.19 9.08
CA ALA A 204 19.81 -18.71 10.32
C ALA A 204 21.02 -19.63 10.07
N VAL A 205 20.89 -20.54 9.11
CA VAL A 205 21.97 -21.46 8.72
C VAL A 205 23.13 -20.71 8.08
N ASP A 206 22.87 -19.84 7.10
CA ASP A 206 23.90 -19.07 6.41
C ASP A 206 24.65 -18.14 7.37
N ALA A 207 23.94 -17.53 8.32
CA ALA A 207 24.54 -16.68 9.34
C ALA A 207 25.50 -17.47 10.24
N ALA A 208 25.16 -18.69 10.61
CA ALA A 208 26.00 -19.56 11.44
C ALA A 208 27.24 -20.08 10.69
N LEU A 209 27.11 -20.32 9.37
CA LEU A 209 28.20 -20.79 8.52
C LEU A 209 29.08 -19.66 7.95
N SER A 210 28.66 -18.40 8.12
CA SER A 210 29.31 -17.24 7.51
C SER A 210 30.68 -16.93 8.11
N ASP A 211 31.64 -16.58 7.24
CA ASP A 211 32.92 -15.94 7.59
C ASP A 211 32.77 -14.43 7.87
N GLY A 212 31.54 -13.90 7.83
CA GLY A 212 31.21 -12.49 8.00
C GLY A 212 31.20 -11.66 6.72
N LYS A 213 31.57 -12.22 5.55
CA LYS A 213 31.46 -11.52 4.25
C LYS A 213 30.00 -11.20 3.92
N MET A 214 29.09 -12.14 4.18
CA MET A 214 27.65 -11.95 3.98
C MET A 214 27.14 -10.72 4.75
N PHE A 215 27.49 -10.59 6.03
CA PHE A 215 27.08 -9.45 6.85
C PHE A 215 27.61 -8.12 6.31
N LYS A 216 28.83 -8.08 5.75
CA LYS A 216 29.38 -6.87 5.13
C LYS A 216 28.63 -6.47 3.87
N VAL A 217 28.24 -7.44 3.04
CA VAL A 217 27.48 -7.17 1.80
C VAL A 217 26.08 -6.68 2.14
N LEU A 218 25.34 -7.41 2.97
CA LEU A 218 23.98 -7.03 3.37
C LEU A 218 23.95 -5.66 4.09
N ALA A 219 24.97 -5.37 4.90
CA ALA A 219 25.11 -4.07 5.58
C ALA A 219 25.17 -2.90 4.60
N LYS A 220 25.90 -3.07 3.49
CA LYS A 220 25.98 -2.05 2.43
C LYS A 220 24.67 -1.90 1.66
N LEU A 221 23.94 -3.00 1.44
CA LEU A 221 22.66 -2.98 0.72
C LEU A 221 21.58 -2.27 1.54
N VAL A 222 21.49 -2.57 2.83
CA VAL A 222 20.44 -2.08 3.74
C VAL A 222 20.81 -0.74 4.42
N GLU A 223 22.08 -0.34 4.31
CA GLU A 223 22.68 0.85 4.95
C GLU A 223 22.66 0.79 6.48
N VAL A 224 23.11 -0.33 7.02
CA VAL A 224 23.29 -0.57 8.46
C VAL A 224 24.69 -1.12 8.74
N THR A 225 25.04 -1.32 10.00
CA THR A 225 26.35 -1.92 10.33
C THR A 225 26.33 -3.44 10.20
N PRO A 226 27.46 -4.10 9.85
CA PRO A 226 27.54 -5.56 9.86
C PRO A 226 27.24 -6.17 11.24
N ALA A 227 27.59 -5.45 12.31
CA ALA A 227 27.28 -5.87 13.68
C ALA A 227 25.77 -5.87 13.95
N SER A 228 25.04 -4.88 13.42
CA SER A 228 23.58 -4.83 13.50
C SER A 228 22.93 -6.06 12.84
N ILE A 229 23.44 -6.50 11.70
CA ILE A 229 22.93 -7.69 11.00
C ILE A 229 23.25 -8.97 11.78
N ARG A 230 24.47 -9.09 12.31
CA ARG A 230 24.85 -10.24 13.15
C ARG A 230 23.94 -10.37 14.37
N LYS A 231 23.54 -9.24 14.96
CA LYS A 231 22.63 -9.21 16.12
C LYS A 231 21.24 -9.77 15.79
N CYS A 232 20.81 -9.79 14.52
CA CYS A 232 19.54 -10.40 14.13
C CYS A 232 19.51 -11.91 14.42
N SER A 233 20.65 -12.60 14.45
CA SER A 233 20.75 -14.03 14.78
C SER A 233 20.80 -14.30 16.28
N GLN A 234 20.60 -13.29 17.13
CA GLN A 234 20.71 -13.40 18.59
C GLN A 234 19.44 -12.91 19.27
N THR A 235 19.09 -13.55 20.38
CA THR A 235 18.09 -13.05 21.32
C THR A 235 18.58 -11.74 21.91
N ALA A 236 17.75 -10.70 21.89
CA ALA A 236 18.10 -9.39 22.42
C ALA A 236 16.90 -8.75 23.12
N ASN A 237 17.14 -8.08 24.25
CA ASN A 237 16.11 -7.35 25.00
C ASN A 237 14.87 -8.21 25.36
N GLY A 238 15.07 -9.49 25.67
CA GLY A 238 13.99 -10.43 25.98
C GLY A 238 13.14 -10.86 24.78
N ARG A 239 13.52 -10.49 23.55
CA ARG A 239 12.82 -10.84 22.32
C ARG A 239 13.57 -11.93 21.54
N PRO A 240 12.86 -12.79 20.78
CA PRO A 240 13.50 -13.83 19.98
C PRO A 240 14.48 -13.27 18.94
N PRO A 241 15.35 -14.12 18.37
CA PRO A 241 16.20 -13.74 17.24
C PRO A 241 15.34 -13.23 16.07
N ALA A 242 15.60 -11.99 15.64
CA ALA A 242 14.84 -11.34 14.57
C ALA A 242 15.03 -12.02 13.21
N LEU A 243 16.20 -12.63 12.97
CA LEU A 243 16.62 -13.23 11.69
C LEU A 243 16.24 -12.33 10.51
N VAL A 244 15.42 -12.82 9.60
CA VAL A 244 14.76 -12.04 8.55
C VAL A 244 13.24 -12.19 8.60
N TRP A 245 12.69 -12.44 9.80
CA TRP A 245 11.25 -12.66 10.01
C TRP A 245 10.38 -11.50 9.54
N GLY A 246 10.91 -10.27 9.57
CA GLY A 246 10.21 -9.10 9.06
C GLY A 246 9.84 -9.26 7.58
N PHE A 247 10.62 -9.98 6.78
CA PHE A 247 10.31 -10.25 5.38
C PHE A 247 9.26 -11.35 5.24
N ASP A 248 9.45 -12.50 5.89
CA ASP A 248 8.47 -13.61 5.87
C ASP A 248 7.08 -13.14 6.32
N LEU A 249 7.01 -12.43 7.44
CA LEU A 249 5.76 -11.97 8.04
C LEU A 249 5.13 -10.81 7.27
N TRP A 250 5.93 -9.92 6.66
CA TRP A 250 5.39 -8.90 5.75
C TRP A 250 4.73 -9.53 4.52
N LEU A 251 5.35 -10.56 3.93
CA LEU A 251 4.76 -11.28 2.80
C LEU A 251 3.43 -11.94 3.21
N ALA A 252 3.33 -12.49 4.42
CA ALA A 252 2.09 -13.09 4.93
C ALA A 252 0.94 -12.05 5.04
N ILE A 253 1.25 -10.82 5.47
CA ILE A 253 0.28 -9.72 5.49
C ILE A 253 -0.19 -9.37 4.08
N VAL A 254 0.74 -9.12 3.16
CA VAL A 254 0.44 -8.72 1.78
C VAL A 254 -0.33 -9.82 1.05
N LEU A 255 0.09 -11.06 1.20
CA LEU A 255 -0.54 -12.20 0.55
C LEU A 255 -2.00 -12.37 1.00
N SER A 256 -2.27 -12.20 2.30
CA SER A 256 -3.64 -12.26 2.83
C SER A 256 -4.54 -11.18 2.22
N ARG A 257 -4.03 -9.95 2.05
CA ARG A 257 -4.78 -8.88 1.36
C ARG A 257 -5.03 -9.19 -0.11
N ASN A 258 -4.02 -9.69 -0.82
CA ASN A 258 -4.13 -10.02 -2.23
C ASN A 258 -5.10 -11.18 -2.49
N CYS A 259 -5.02 -12.26 -1.70
CA CYS A 259 -5.93 -13.39 -1.80
C CYS A 259 -7.38 -13.00 -1.47
N PHE A 260 -7.59 -12.06 -0.55
CA PHE A 260 -8.90 -11.46 -0.34
C PHE A 260 -9.39 -10.70 -1.58
N CYS A 261 -8.56 -9.84 -2.18
CA CYS A 261 -8.92 -9.08 -3.38
C CYS A 261 -9.23 -9.99 -4.59
N ALA A 262 -8.55 -11.12 -4.68
CA ALA A 262 -8.77 -12.17 -5.69
C ALA A 262 -9.99 -13.06 -5.42
N GLY A 263 -10.66 -12.89 -4.28
CA GLY A 263 -11.82 -13.69 -3.90
C GLY A 263 -11.50 -15.14 -3.53
N TYR A 264 -10.23 -15.47 -3.23
CA TYR A 264 -9.83 -16.81 -2.81
C TYR A 264 -10.10 -17.07 -1.32
N ILE A 265 -10.15 -16.02 -0.50
CA ILE A 265 -10.48 -16.12 0.92
C ILE A 265 -11.49 -15.06 1.33
N SER A 266 -12.25 -15.34 2.39
CA SER A 266 -13.18 -14.38 2.98
C SER A 266 -12.44 -13.26 3.73
N GLU A 267 -13.14 -12.15 3.96
CA GLU A 267 -12.63 -11.04 4.78
C GLU A 267 -12.26 -11.49 6.20
N ASP A 268 -13.05 -12.37 6.80
CA ASP A 268 -12.79 -12.89 8.16
C ASP A 268 -11.51 -13.73 8.22
N VAL A 269 -11.28 -14.58 7.20
CA VAL A 269 -10.06 -15.40 7.10
C VAL A 269 -8.83 -14.50 6.91
N ALA A 270 -8.91 -13.51 6.02
CA ALA A 270 -7.83 -12.56 5.81
C ALA A 270 -7.48 -11.80 7.09
N TRP A 271 -8.48 -11.25 7.80
CA TRP A 271 -8.25 -10.56 9.07
C TRP A 271 -7.66 -11.47 10.15
N LYS A 272 -8.19 -12.68 10.31
CA LYS A 272 -7.68 -13.65 11.29
C LYS A 272 -6.19 -13.94 11.07
N ASN A 273 -5.81 -14.19 9.81
CA ASN A 273 -4.44 -14.53 9.46
C ASN A 273 -3.49 -13.33 9.59
N MET A 274 -3.96 -12.15 9.20
CA MET A 274 -3.17 -10.91 9.34
C MET A 274 -2.98 -10.51 10.80
N LEU A 275 -4.00 -10.62 11.65
CA LEU A 275 -3.90 -10.34 13.09
C LEU A 275 -2.92 -11.28 13.77
N LYS A 276 -3.02 -12.59 13.50
CA LYS A 276 -2.06 -13.59 13.99
C LYS A 276 -0.61 -13.25 13.57
N THR A 277 -0.43 -12.89 12.30
CA THR A 277 0.89 -12.52 11.76
C THR A 277 1.44 -11.24 12.41
N ALA A 278 0.58 -10.25 12.65
CA ALA A 278 0.96 -9.02 13.31
C ALA A 278 1.38 -9.25 14.77
N ASP A 279 0.70 -10.15 15.48
CA ASP A 279 1.12 -10.51 16.84
C ASP A 279 2.56 -11.04 16.85
N TYR A 280 2.95 -11.90 15.90
CA TYR A 280 4.35 -12.35 15.76
C TYR A 280 5.31 -11.19 15.50
N ILE A 281 4.94 -10.24 14.65
CA ILE A 281 5.75 -9.05 14.38
C ILE A 281 5.94 -8.23 15.66
N TYR A 282 4.88 -8.03 16.46
CA TYR A 282 4.95 -7.23 17.69
C TYR A 282 5.69 -7.93 18.83
N GLU A 283 5.76 -9.27 18.84
CA GLU A 283 6.63 -10.04 19.75
C GLU A 283 8.12 -9.94 19.35
N ILE A 284 8.43 -9.96 18.05
CA ILE A 284 9.81 -9.98 17.56
C ILE A 284 10.43 -8.57 17.57
N PHE A 285 9.66 -7.53 17.18
CA PHE A 285 10.18 -6.19 16.95
C PHE A 285 9.64 -5.17 17.96
N GLY A 286 10.53 -4.33 18.50
CA GLY A 286 10.17 -3.34 19.52
C GLY A 286 9.65 -2.03 18.96
N ARG A 287 9.82 -1.78 17.65
CA ARG A 287 9.31 -0.59 16.97
C ARG A 287 9.21 -0.79 15.45
N PHE A 288 8.44 0.08 14.81
CA PHE A 288 8.22 0.08 13.36
C PHE A 288 9.53 0.11 12.54
N ASP A 289 10.48 0.98 12.90
CA ASP A 289 11.74 1.12 12.16
C ASP A 289 12.62 -0.14 12.24
N GLU A 290 12.54 -0.89 13.35
CA GLU A 290 13.25 -2.17 13.51
C GLU A 290 12.62 -3.24 12.61
N PHE A 291 11.29 -3.37 12.64
CA PHE A 291 10.55 -4.26 11.75
C PHE A 291 10.83 -3.96 10.27
N TYR A 292 10.69 -2.70 9.85
CA TYR A 292 10.82 -2.36 8.43
C TYR A 292 12.28 -2.48 7.95
N THR A 293 13.26 -2.21 8.81
CA THR A 293 14.67 -2.47 8.49
C THR A 293 14.95 -3.97 8.36
N ASN A 294 14.32 -4.80 9.19
CA ASN A 294 14.44 -6.26 9.08
C ASN A 294 13.75 -6.82 7.82
N PHE A 295 12.58 -6.28 7.45
CA PHE A 295 11.95 -6.55 6.15
C PHE A 295 12.90 -6.26 4.98
N ARG A 296 13.54 -5.08 4.97
CA ARG A 296 14.52 -4.71 3.93
C ARG A 296 15.73 -5.65 3.93
N LEU A 297 16.19 -6.08 5.11
CA LEU A 297 17.26 -7.06 5.23
C LEU A 297 16.87 -8.41 4.60
N GLY A 298 15.70 -8.94 4.90
CA GLY A 298 15.23 -10.19 4.28
C GLY A 298 15.05 -10.07 2.77
N ASN A 299 14.53 -8.93 2.30
CA ASN A 299 14.42 -8.66 0.87
C ASN A 299 15.80 -8.61 0.18
N ALA A 300 16.78 -7.95 0.78
CA ALA A 300 18.15 -7.88 0.26
C ALA A 300 18.83 -9.25 0.26
N TYR A 301 18.63 -10.03 1.33
CA TYR A 301 19.15 -11.40 1.43
C TYR A 301 18.58 -12.32 0.35
N TRP A 302 17.26 -12.30 0.15
CA TRP A 302 16.60 -13.19 -0.80
C TRP A 302 16.79 -12.77 -2.25
N SER A 303 16.64 -11.48 -2.56
CA SER A 303 16.77 -11.01 -3.94
C SER A 303 18.21 -11.00 -4.42
N ASN A 304 19.16 -10.75 -3.51
CA ASN A 304 20.57 -10.50 -3.82
C ASN A 304 20.76 -9.49 -4.97
N ASP A 305 19.87 -8.49 -5.01
CA ASP A 305 19.75 -7.51 -6.09
C ASP A 305 19.98 -6.11 -5.54
N PHE A 306 20.99 -5.43 -6.08
CA PHE A 306 21.40 -4.10 -5.64
C PHE A 306 20.31 -3.06 -5.91
N ASP A 307 19.75 -3.06 -7.12
CA ASP A 307 18.78 -2.06 -7.56
C ASP A 307 17.48 -2.20 -6.77
N LYS A 308 17.01 -3.44 -6.56
CA LYS A 308 15.83 -3.69 -5.71
C LYS A 308 16.07 -3.26 -4.27
N SER A 309 17.25 -3.55 -3.71
CA SER A 309 17.59 -3.15 -2.35
C SER A 309 17.60 -1.62 -2.18
N LYS A 310 18.14 -0.89 -3.16
CA LYS A 310 18.14 0.57 -3.18
C LYS A 310 16.75 1.16 -3.36
N GLU A 311 15.94 0.59 -4.26
CA GLU A 311 14.55 1.02 -4.42
C GLU A 311 13.77 0.91 -3.09
N ARG A 312 13.93 -0.20 -2.33
CA ARG A 312 13.27 -0.35 -1.02
C ARG A 312 13.73 0.65 0.02
N LEU A 313 15.00 1.04 0.00
CA LEU A 313 15.52 2.10 0.85
C LEU A 313 14.93 3.46 0.47
N ASP A 314 14.88 3.79 -0.83
CA ASP A 314 14.30 5.04 -1.32
C ASP A 314 12.82 5.15 -0.97
N GLN A 315 12.05 4.06 -1.12
CA GLN A 315 10.66 3.98 -0.68
C GLN A 315 10.51 4.30 0.81
N PHE A 316 11.38 3.75 1.67
CA PHE A 316 11.34 3.99 3.11
C PHE A 316 11.70 5.44 3.47
N ASN A 317 12.77 5.97 2.88
CA ASN A 317 13.20 7.34 3.11
C ASN A 317 12.13 8.34 2.65
N TYR A 318 11.53 8.10 1.48
CA TYR A 318 10.43 8.91 0.97
C TYR A 318 9.22 8.87 1.90
N TYR A 319 8.85 7.67 2.39
CA TYR A 319 7.80 7.53 3.39
C TYR A 319 8.10 8.33 4.66
N LYS A 320 9.32 8.21 5.23
CA LYS A 320 9.69 8.91 6.47
C LYS A 320 9.68 10.43 6.33
N LEU A 321 10.01 10.95 5.15
CA LEU A 321 10.07 12.38 4.87
C LEU A 321 8.70 13.01 4.56
N TYR A 322 7.83 12.28 3.86
CA TYR A 322 6.65 12.88 3.23
C TYR A 322 5.31 12.26 3.63
N CYS A 323 5.28 11.10 4.30
CA CYS A 323 4.01 10.47 4.64
C CYS A 323 3.28 11.20 5.76
N ASP A 324 2.10 11.70 5.45
CA ASP A 324 1.18 12.41 6.35
C ASP A 324 -0.11 11.61 6.61
N TRP A 325 -0.11 10.31 6.28
CA TRP A 325 -1.31 9.47 6.42
C TRP A 325 -1.62 9.20 7.89
N PRO A 326 -2.90 9.26 8.33
CA PRO A 326 -3.26 9.09 9.74
C PRO A 326 -2.72 7.80 10.36
N ILE A 327 -2.81 6.68 9.63
CA ILE A 327 -2.32 5.36 10.05
C ILE A 327 -0.80 5.30 10.29
N ALA A 328 0.00 6.21 9.70
CA ALA A 328 1.44 6.29 9.92
C ALA A 328 1.79 6.67 11.37
N SER A 329 0.90 7.42 12.02
CA SER A 329 1.08 7.97 13.38
C SER A 329 0.58 7.07 14.52
N LEU A 330 0.00 5.90 14.20
CA LEU A 330 -0.48 4.98 15.22
C LEU A 330 0.65 4.53 16.16
N PRO A 331 0.35 4.22 17.43
CA PRO A 331 1.35 3.66 18.34
C PRO A 331 1.85 2.30 17.82
N TRP A 332 3.07 1.94 18.21
CA TRP A 332 3.54 0.57 18.07
C TRP A 332 3.00 -0.25 19.24
N PRO A 333 2.27 -1.34 19.00
CA PRO A 333 1.71 -2.15 20.08
C PRO A 333 2.79 -2.75 20.99
N GLU A 334 2.48 -2.84 22.27
CA GLU A 334 3.25 -3.65 23.20
C GLU A 334 3.06 -5.15 22.88
N PRO A 335 4.09 -5.99 23.10
CA PRO A 335 3.96 -7.43 22.89
C PRO A 335 2.88 -7.99 23.82
N LYS A 336 2.05 -8.90 23.29
CA LYS A 336 0.93 -9.52 24.01
C LYS A 336 1.39 -10.68 24.90
N GLY A 337 2.64 -11.12 24.76
CA GLY A 337 3.17 -12.30 25.43
C GLY A 337 2.61 -13.61 24.86
N ILE A 338 2.30 -13.64 23.56
CA ILE A 338 1.73 -14.86 22.95
C ILE A 338 2.78 -15.96 22.81
N ILE A 339 2.31 -17.21 22.80
CA ILE A 339 3.17 -18.36 22.51
C ILE A 339 3.35 -18.44 20.99
N MET A 340 4.55 -18.13 20.52
CA MET A 340 4.94 -18.26 19.11
C MET A 340 5.40 -19.68 18.78
N GLU A 341 5.53 -19.96 17.48
CA GLU A 341 6.12 -21.18 16.98
C GLU A 341 7.54 -21.37 17.51
N ARG A 342 7.89 -22.63 17.81
CA ARG A 342 9.17 -22.97 18.44
C ARG A 342 10.35 -22.42 17.66
N GLN A 343 10.31 -22.52 16.32
CA GLN A 343 11.37 -22.03 15.46
C GLN A 343 11.58 -20.52 15.53
N MET A 344 10.52 -19.73 15.74
CA MET A 344 10.63 -18.28 15.94
C MET A 344 11.30 -18.00 17.29
N MET A 345 10.85 -18.67 18.35
CA MET A 345 11.38 -18.51 19.70
C MET A 345 12.87 -18.87 19.80
N THR A 346 13.29 -19.95 19.16
CA THR A 346 14.66 -20.46 19.26
C THR A 346 15.58 -20.01 18.13
N GLY A 347 15.06 -19.29 17.12
CA GLY A 347 15.82 -18.89 15.94
C GLY A 347 16.44 -20.09 15.19
N PHE A 348 15.74 -21.21 15.12
CA PHE A 348 16.21 -22.46 14.50
C PHE A 348 17.48 -23.07 15.14
N SER A 349 17.75 -22.82 16.42
CA SER A 349 18.98 -23.32 17.09
C SER A 349 19.28 -24.80 16.87
N ALA A 350 18.29 -25.70 17.03
CA ALA A 350 18.47 -27.13 16.84
C ALA A 350 18.90 -27.50 15.40
N LEU A 351 18.35 -26.81 14.41
CA LEU A 351 18.74 -27.00 13.00
C LEU A 351 20.17 -26.49 12.76
N VAL A 352 20.50 -25.32 13.31
CA VAL A 352 21.85 -24.75 13.18
C VAL A 352 22.90 -25.66 13.81
N GLU A 353 22.63 -26.21 15.00
CA GLU A 353 23.51 -27.16 15.68
C GLU A 353 23.74 -28.45 14.86
N ASP A 354 22.68 -28.98 14.24
CA ASP A 354 22.75 -30.18 13.40
C ASP A 354 23.60 -29.95 12.14
N VAL A 355 23.40 -28.81 11.46
CA VAL A 355 24.18 -28.43 10.28
C VAL A 355 25.65 -28.20 10.61
N LEU A 356 25.94 -27.52 11.72
CA LEU A 356 27.33 -27.28 12.17
C LEU A 356 28.03 -28.59 12.49
N ARG A 357 27.36 -29.52 13.18
CA ARG A 357 27.89 -30.85 13.49
C ARG A 357 28.21 -31.64 12.23
N SER A 358 27.27 -31.70 11.29
CA SER A 358 27.44 -32.40 10.02
C SER A 358 28.65 -31.87 9.23
N ARG A 359 28.84 -30.55 9.20
CA ARG A 359 30.00 -29.92 8.54
C ARG A 359 31.32 -30.25 9.24
N MET A 360 31.35 -30.29 10.57
CA MET A 360 32.54 -30.70 11.32
C MET A 360 32.90 -32.17 11.05
N GLU A 361 31.92 -33.06 11.00
CA GLU A 361 32.13 -34.48 10.68
C GLU A 361 32.63 -34.67 9.24
N GLU A 362 32.13 -33.89 8.27
CA GLU A 362 32.65 -33.88 6.89
C GLU A 362 34.09 -33.37 6.80
N GLN A 363 34.43 -32.30 7.51
CA GLN A 363 35.80 -31.79 7.55
C GLN A 363 36.76 -32.81 8.16
N GLN A 364 36.35 -33.48 9.25
CA GLN A 364 37.15 -34.54 9.86
C GLN A 364 37.36 -35.73 8.92
N ARG A 365 36.33 -36.17 8.19
CA ARG A 365 36.48 -37.23 7.17
C ARG A 365 37.46 -36.83 6.07
N TYR A 366 37.35 -35.61 5.56
CA TYR A 366 38.24 -35.11 4.51
C TYR A 366 39.71 -34.99 4.97
N GLU A 367 39.94 -34.58 6.22
CA GLU A 367 41.29 -34.53 6.82
C GLU A 367 41.89 -35.94 7.02
N ILE A 368 41.06 -36.94 7.37
CA ILE A 368 41.49 -38.35 7.48
C ILE A 368 41.85 -38.91 6.10
N ASP A 369 41.00 -38.68 5.08
CA ASP A 369 41.22 -39.16 3.71
C ASP A 369 42.47 -38.53 3.04
N ILE A 370 42.84 -37.30 3.43
CA ILE A 370 44.09 -36.64 2.99
C ILE A 370 45.32 -37.18 3.74
N ALA A 371 45.16 -37.66 4.98
CA ALA A 371 46.27 -38.25 5.74
C ALA A 371 46.61 -39.68 5.27
N GLU A 372 45.65 -40.43 4.73
CA GLU A 372 45.82 -41.82 4.29
C GLU A 372 46.54 -42.12 2.94
N PRO A 373 46.87 -41.20 2.01
CA PRO A 373 47.57 -41.57 0.78
C PRO A 373 49.07 -41.82 0.94
N SER A 374 49.66 -41.59 2.11
CA SER A 374 51.12 -41.66 2.31
C SER A 374 51.62 -42.92 3.04
N ALA A 375 50.73 -43.75 3.57
CA ALA A 375 51.11 -44.89 4.42
C ALA A 375 51.19 -46.26 3.69
N SER A 376 50.80 -46.39 2.41
CA SER A 376 50.78 -47.72 1.73
C SER A 376 51.63 -47.87 0.46
N ARG A 377 52.58 -46.97 0.18
CA ARG A 377 53.58 -47.16 -0.90
C ARG A 377 55.03 -47.24 -0.40
N ILE A 378 55.29 -48.08 0.59
CA ILE A 378 56.61 -48.70 0.76
C ILE A 378 56.36 -50.15 1.16
N LEU A 379 56.91 -51.09 0.38
CA LEU A 379 56.91 -52.57 0.48
C LEU A 379 56.03 -53.28 -0.56
N HIS A 380 56.54 -53.39 -1.80
CA HIS A 380 57.07 -54.66 -2.33
C HIS A 380 57.92 -54.45 -3.58
#